data_AF-A0A4Q2YG23-F1
#
_entry.id   AF-A0A4Q2YG23-F1
#
_cell.length_a   1.000
_cell.length_b   1.000
_cell.length_c   1.000
_cell.angle_alpha   90.00
_cell.angle_beta   90.00
_cell.angle_gamma   90.00
#
_symmetry.space_group_name_H-M   'P 1'
#
loop_
_entity.id
_entity.type
_entity.pdbx_description
1 polymer ?
#
loop_
_entity_poly.entity_id
_entity_poly.type
_entity_poly.pdbx_seq_one_letter_code
_entity_poly.pdbx_strand_id
1 'polypeptide(L)'
;MKFHALLPAALLVLAAAHAQVPKPFEGLFEKDVPVRGQIGVPMPPPEINKYIAKVEAAAEKDVKWFKEYASQQKTNAPLPYHEKLGLTKEEYDEYLDLWRKREFKPIT
;
A
#
# COMPACT_ATOMS: atom_id res chain seq x y z
N MET A 1 25.13 19.54 -44.18
CA MET A 1 24.95 18.50 -43.14
C MET A 1 25.30 19.16 -41.81
N LYS A 2 24.44 19.32 -40.81
CA LYS A 2 23.70 18.31 -40.04
C LYS A 2 22.53 19.00 -39.31
N PHE A 3 21.29 18.78 -39.72
CA PHE A 3 20.07 19.27 -39.03
C PHE A 3 19.34 18.09 -38.35
N HIS A 4 20.05 17.29 -37.56
CA HIS A 4 19.48 16.10 -36.93
C HIS A 4 19.30 16.20 -35.41
N ALA A 5 19.74 17.31 -34.78
CA ALA A 5 19.66 17.46 -33.32
C ALA A 5 18.39 18.18 -32.82
N LEU A 6 17.60 18.83 -33.69
CA LEU A 6 16.43 19.63 -33.28
C LEU A 6 15.10 18.86 -33.24
N LEU A 7 14.97 17.77 -34.00
CA LEU A 7 13.75 16.97 -34.04
C LEU A 7 13.44 16.20 -32.73
N PRO A 8 14.41 15.53 -32.06
CA PRO A 8 14.08 14.72 -30.88
C PRO A 8 13.75 15.57 -29.65
N ALA A 9 14.29 16.79 -29.54
CA ALA A 9 13.97 17.69 -28.43
C ALA A 9 12.54 18.25 -28.50
N ALA A 10 12.02 18.50 -29.70
CA ALA A 10 10.65 19.00 -29.89
C ALA A 10 9.57 17.94 -29.53
N LEU A 11 9.86 16.65 -29.75
CA LEU A 11 8.94 15.55 -29.43
C LEU A 11 8.79 15.30 -27.92
N LEU A 12 9.86 15.50 -27.13
CA LEU A 12 9.82 15.36 -25.67
C LEU A 12 8.98 16.46 -24.98
N VAL A 13 9.00 17.69 -25.50
CA VAL A 13 8.20 18.81 -24.97
C VAL A 13 6.71 18.63 -25.30
N LEU A 14 6.38 18.06 -26.46
CA LEU A 14 5.00 17.82 -26.87
C LEU A 14 4.31 16.71 -26.04
N ALA A 15 5.06 15.70 -25.59
CA ALA A 15 4.54 14.61 -24.76
C ALA A 15 4.13 15.09 -23.35
N ALA A 16 4.85 16.06 -22.77
CA ALA A 16 4.51 16.63 -21.46
C ALA A 16 3.22 17.46 -21.48
N ALA A 17 2.87 18.07 -22.63
CA ALA A 17 1.69 18.90 -22.79
C ALA A 17 0.37 18.12 -22.97
N HIS A 18 0.44 16.78 -23.13
CA HIS A 18 -0.71 15.90 -23.33
C HIS A 18 -0.92 14.88 -22.21
N ALA A 19 -0.25 15.05 -21.07
CA ALA A 19 -0.53 14.26 -19.89
C ALA A 19 -1.96 14.54 -19.42
N GLN A 20 -2.89 13.65 -19.78
CA GLN A 20 -4.27 13.70 -19.30
C GLN A 20 -4.27 13.34 -17.80
N VAL A 21 -5.05 14.09 -17.02
CA VAL A 21 -5.28 13.78 -15.61
C VAL A 21 -5.86 12.36 -15.54
N PRO A 22 -5.25 11.42 -14.80
CA PRO A 22 -5.82 10.09 -14.66
C PRO A 22 -7.24 10.20 -14.09
N LYS A 23 -8.19 9.41 -14.61
CA LYS A 23 -9.61 9.47 -14.23
C LYS A 23 -9.88 9.59 -12.71
N PRO A 24 -9.17 8.88 -11.81
CA PRO A 24 -9.38 9.04 -10.36
C PRO A 24 -9.11 10.44 -9.80
N PHE A 25 -8.37 11.28 -10.54
CA PHE A 25 -8.01 12.64 -10.15
C PHE A 25 -8.78 13.72 -10.93
N GLU A 26 -9.71 13.33 -11.80
CA GLU A 26 -10.51 14.27 -12.59
C GLU A 26 -11.33 15.18 -11.65
N GLY A 27 -11.18 16.50 -11.82
CA GLY A 27 -11.88 17.50 -11.00
C GLY A 27 -11.36 17.66 -9.56
N LEU A 28 -10.32 16.92 -9.14
CA LEU A 28 -9.75 17.05 -7.79
C LEU A 28 -8.72 18.18 -7.66
N PHE A 29 -8.09 18.59 -8.76
CA PHE A 29 -7.03 19.59 -8.78
C PHE A 29 -7.24 20.63 -9.87
N GLU A 30 -6.91 21.87 -9.56
CA GLU A 30 -6.83 22.94 -10.55
C GLU A 30 -5.49 22.86 -11.30
N LYS A 31 -5.54 23.10 -12.62
CA LYS A 31 -4.35 23.06 -13.46
C LYS A 31 -3.37 24.14 -13.02
N ASP A 32 -2.11 23.75 -12.88
CA ASP A 32 -0.98 24.63 -12.52
C ASP A 32 -1.08 25.27 -11.11
N VAL A 33 -1.99 24.78 -10.26
CA VAL A 33 -2.12 25.21 -8.86
C VAL A 33 -1.47 24.19 -7.92
N PRO A 34 -0.38 24.55 -7.21
CA PRO A 34 0.27 23.63 -6.29
C PRO A 34 -0.62 23.36 -5.06
N VAL A 35 -0.76 22.09 -4.71
CA VAL A 35 -1.43 21.64 -3.49
C VAL A 35 -0.42 20.97 -2.56
N ARG A 36 -0.61 21.13 -1.24
CA ARG A 36 0.24 20.46 -0.25
C ARG A 36 -0.09 18.97 -0.22
N GLY A 37 0.81 18.15 -0.74
CA GLY A 37 0.77 16.71 -0.55
C GLY A 37 1.27 16.31 0.84
N GLN A 38 0.75 15.21 1.37
CA GLN A 38 1.27 14.57 2.57
C GLN A 38 1.44 13.07 2.30
N ILE A 39 2.62 12.56 2.63
CA ILE A 39 2.90 11.12 2.60
C ILE A 39 2.58 10.57 3.99
N GLY A 40 1.90 9.43 4.03
CA GLY A 40 1.52 8.78 5.25
C GLY A 40 1.32 7.29 5.04
N VAL A 41 1.12 6.58 6.14
CA VAL A 41 0.90 5.14 6.17
C VAL A 41 -0.40 4.82 6.91
N PRO A 42 -1.18 3.84 6.43
CA PRO A 42 -2.28 3.29 7.21
C PRO A 42 -1.71 2.60 8.46
N MET A 43 -1.95 3.17 9.64
CA MET A 43 -1.45 2.66 10.91
C MET A 43 -2.60 2.11 11.75
N PRO A 44 -2.53 0.84 12.22
CA PRO A 44 -3.58 0.27 13.06
C PRO A 44 -3.51 0.79 14.49
N PRO A 45 -4.58 0.61 15.29
CA PRO A 45 -4.55 0.88 16.72
C PRO A 45 -3.48 0.02 17.43
N PRO A 46 -2.78 0.53 18.46
CA PRO A 46 -1.70 -0.19 19.14
C PRO A 46 -2.11 -1.55 19.72
N GLU A 47 -3.39 -1.73 20.05
CA GLU A 47 -3.97 -2.96 20.58
C GLU A 47 -3.79 -4.15 19.62
N ILE A 48 -3.62 -3.90 18.31
CA ILE A 48 -3.43 -4.96 17.32
C ILE A 48 -2.11 -5.72 17.56
N ASN A 49 -1.13 -5.06 18.19
CA ASN A 49 0.23 -5.58 18.35
C ASN A 49 0.26 -6.91 19.11
N LYS A 50 -0.69 -7.16 20.02
CA LYS A 50 -0.77 -8.44 20.74
C LYS A 50 -1.05 -9.62 19.81
N TYR A 51 -1.86 -9.42 18.76
CA TYR A 51 -2.16 -10.46 17.78
C TYR A 51 -1.02 -10.59 16.76
N ILE A 52 -0.41 -9.46 16.36
CA ILE A 52 0.77 -9.46 15.47
C ILE A 52 1.89 -10.29 16.10
N ALA A 53 2.20 -10.05 17.38
CA ALA A 53 3.24 -10.80 18.08
C ALA A 53 2.96 -12.32 18.14
N LYS A 54 1.68 -12.73 18.25
CA LYS A 54 1.30 -14.15 18.17
C LYS A 54 1.55 -14.73 16.79
N VAL A 55 1.16 -14.00 15.74
CA VAL A 55 1.39 -14.41 14.34
C VAL A 55 2.88 -14.50 14.05
N GLU A 56 3.68 -13.54 14.51
CA GLU A 56 5.14 -13.55 14.37
C GLU A 56 5.75 -14.78 15.08
N ALA A 57 5.37 -15.03 16.33
CA ALA A 57 5.84 -16.20 17.07
C ALA A 57 5.42 -17.53 16.42
N ALA A 58 4.27 -17.57 15.75
CA ALA A 58 3.83 -18.74 14.99
C ALA A 58 4.61 -18.88 13.66
N ALA A 59 4.86 -17.76 12.97
CA ALA A 59 5.64 -17.71 11.74
C ALA A 59 7.09 -18.17 11.95
N GLU A 60 7.70 -17.80 13.08
CA GLU A 60 9.06 -18.24 13.44
C GLU A 60 9.17 -19.76 13.62
N LYS A 61 8.09 -20.43 14.06
CA LYS A 61 8.08 -21.88 14.26
C LYS A 61 8.01 -22.68 12.95
N ASP A 62 7.45 -22.10 11.89
CA ASP A 62 7.31 -22.74 10.58
C ASP A 62 7.46 -21.70 9.45
N VAL A 63 8.69 -21.16 9.34
CA VAL A 63 9.03 -20.06 8.43
C VAL A 63 8.71 -20.41 6.98
N LYS A 64 8.95 -21.66 6.57
CA LYS A 64 8.71 -22.11 5.20
C LYS A 64 7.21 -22.06 4.88
N TRP A 65 6.38 -22.64 5.75
CA TRP A 65 4.93 -22.60 5.58
C TRP A 65 4.40 -21.17 5.57
N PHE A 66 4.84 -20.33 6.52
CA PHE A 66 4.34 -18.96 6.61
C PHE A 66 4.67 -18.15 5.34
N LYS A 67 5.88 -18.31 4.80
CA LYS A 67 6.29 -17.65 3.55
C LYS A 67 5.44 -18.09 2.36
N GLU A 68 5.20 -19.39 2.20
CA GLU A 68 4.31 -19.91 1.14
C GLU A 68 2.89 -19.39 1.32
N TYR A 69 2.35 -19.47 2.53
CA TYR A 69 0.99 -19.03 2.85
C TYR A 69 0.77 -17.53 2.59
N ALA A 70 1.71 -16.69 3.04
CA ALA A 70 1.64 -15.25 2.86
C ALA A 70 1.80 -14.85 1.38
N SER A 71 2.57 -15.60 0.58
CA SER A 71 2.80 -15.29 -0.84
C SER A 71 1.55 -15.42 -1.71
N GLN A 72 0.55 -16.18 -1.26
CA GLN A 72 -0.69 -16.43 -2.00
C GLN A 72 -1.72 -15.30 -1.80
N GLN A 73 -1.42 -14.31 -0.96
CA GLN A 73 -2.41 -13.32 -0.54
C GLN A 73 -2.44 -12.06 -1.40
N LYS A 74 -3.66 -11.49 -1.49
CA LYS A 74 -3.88 -10.22 -2.18
C LYS A 74 -3.17 -9.09 -1.44
N THR A 75 -2.51 -8.23 -2.21
CA THR A 75 -1.91 -7.00 -1.69
C THR A 75 -2.96 -6.14 -1.00
N ASN A 76 -2.62 -5.60 0.18
CA ASN A 76 -3.47 -4.70 0.98
C ASN A 76 -4.70 -5.36 1.67
N ALA A 77 -4.70 -6.67 1.89
CA ALA A 77 -5.70 -7.39 2.68
C ALA A 77 -5.05 -8.10 3.89
N PRO A 78 -5.78 -8.37 4.99
CA PRO A 78 -5.25 -9.21 6.06
C PRO A 78 -5.06 -10.65 5.56
N LEU A 79 -4.07 -11.36 6.12
CA LEU A 79 -3.92 -12.80 5.88
C LEU A 79 -5.22 -13.51 6.31
N PRO A 80 -5.78 -14.44 5.51
CA PRO A 80 -6.96 -15.21 5.91
C PRO A 80 -6.69 -16.02 7.19
N TYR A 81 -7.75 -16.44 7.87
CA TYR A 81 -7.59 -17.28 9.06
C TYR A 81 -6.95 -18.63 8.69
N HIS A 82 -5.99 -19.05 9.52
CA HIS A 82 -5.44 -20.40 9.51
C HIS A 82 -4.91 -20.73 10.92
N GLU A 83 -5.07 -21.97 11.38
CA GLU A 83 -4.71 -22.37 12.75
C GLU A 83 -3.22 -22.18 13.04
N LYS A 84 -2.37 -22.40 12.03
CA LYS A 84 -0.92 -22.14 12.10
C LYS A 84 -0.54 -20.65 12.22
N LEU A 85 -1.48 -19.71 12.17
CA LEU A 85 -1.22 -18.31 12.54
C LEU A 85 -1.11 -18.11 14.05
N GLY A 86 -1.44 -19.12 14.86
CA GLY A 86 -1.32 -19.02 16.32
C GLY A 86 -2.38 -18.14 16.98
N LEU A 87 -3.45 -17.83 16.25
CA LEU A 87 -4.64 -17.14 16.75
C LEU A 87 -5.80 -18.14 16.83
N THR A 88 -6.68 -18.00 17.83
CA THR A 88 -8.01 -18.61 17.75
C THR A 88 -8.88 -17.89 16.72
N LYS A 89 -10.04 -18.45 16.38
CA LYS A 89 -11.00 -17.77 15.48
C LYS A 89 -11.47 -16.44 16.07
N GLU A 90 -11.76 -16.43 17.36
CA GLU A 90 -12.23 -15.25 18.09
C GLU A 90 -11.14 -14.17 18.09
N GLU A 91 -9.89 -14.55 18.37
CA GLU A 91 -8.75 -13.62 18.33
C GLU A 91 -8.49 -13.08 16.92
N TYR A 92 -8.70 -13.90 15.90
CA TYR A 92 -8.59 -13.47 14.52
C TYR A 92 -9.69 -12.48 14.14
N ASP A 93 -10.92 -12.68 14.60
CA ASP A 93 -12.02 -11.74 14.37
C ASP A 93 -11.75 -10.39 15.07
N GLU A 94 -11.24 -10.42 16.30
CA GLU A 94 -10.79 -9.20 17.01
C GLU A 94 -9.63 -8.51 16.29
N TYR A 95 -8.67 -9.28 15.75
CA TYR A 95 -7.61 -8.75 14.90
C TYR A 95 -8.17 -8.06 13.65
N LEU A 96 -9.17 -8.66 12.99
CA LEU A 96 -9.82 -8.05 11.81
C LEU A 96 -10.56 -6.76 12.17
N ASP A 97 -11.19 -6.68 13.34
CA ASP A 97 -11.82 -5.45 13.84
C ASP A 97 -10.81 -4.32 14.02
N LEU A 98 -9.65 -4.60 14.60
CA LEU A 98 -8.58 -3.62 14.75
C LEU A 98 -7.92 -3.27 13.42
N TRP A 99 -7.75 -4.25 12.53
CA TRP A 99 -7.24 -4.05 11.17
C TRP A 99 -8.13 -3.07 10.39
N ARG A 100 -9.45 -3.13 10.55
CA ARG A 100 -10.39 -2.20 9.91
C ARG A 100 -10.34 -0.77 10.46
N LYS A 101 -9.81 -0.57 11.66
CA LYS A 101 -9.69 0.73 12.33
C LYS A 101 -8.37 1.45 12.00
N ARG A 102 -7.68 1.07 10.94
CA ARG A 102 -6.48 1.78 10.49
C ARG A 102 -6.79 3.21 10.09
N GLU A 103 -5.96 4.12 10.57
CA GLU A 103 -6.02 5.53 10.21
C GLU A 103 -4.77 5.90 9.41
N PHE A 104 -4.94 6.80 8.44
CA PHE A 104 -3.81 7.35 7.74
C PHE A 104 -3.04 8.29 8.67
N LYS A 105 -1.78 7.96 8.97
CA LYS A 105 -0.90 8.82 9.77
C LYS A 105 0.26 9.34 8.93
N PRO A 106 0.61 10.63 9.07
CA PRO A 106 1.71 11.20 8.29
C PRO A 106 3.05 10.59 8.70
N ILE A 107 3.88 10.30 7.69
CA ILE A 107 5.30 10.03 7.92
C ILE A 107 5.95 11.40 8.00
N THR A 108 6.30 11.83 9.21
CA THR A 108 6.97 13.11 9.47
C THR A 108 8.43 12.86 9.77
#